data_AF-A0A3S1GKR8-F1
#
_entry.id   AF-A0A3S1GKR8-F1
#
_cell.length_a   1.000
_cell.length_b   1.000
_cell.length_c   1.000
_cell.angle_alpha   90.00
_cell.angle_beta   90.00
_cell.angle_gamma   90.00
#
_symmetry.space_group_name_H-M   'P 1'
#
loop_
_entity.id
_entity.type
_entity.pdbx_description
1 polymer ?
#
loop_
_entity_poly.entity_id
_entity_poly.type
_entity_poly.pdbx_seq_one_letter_code
_entity_poly.pdbx_strand_id
1 'polypeptide(L)'
;LVLADTGALDTLPIREFRAGYAELAKYGLIDRPAFFAWLEQNWGQVFAGGPARVEAIAEACRAKADVVARDEFETGDRALLNLGHTFGHALEAATQYDGVRLVHGEGVAIGMALAHRFSARLNLASPDDAERVEAHLRAVGLPWRMADIPGDLPDAEALLGFITQDKKVSRGALTFILTRGIGQSFIAKDVPPSEVLAFLKVSHPGRLEVSHPR
;
A
#
# COMPACT_ATOMS: atom_id res chain seq x y z
N LEU A 1 4.54 -20.82 19.06
CA LEU A 1 5.84 -20.12 19.15
C LEU A 1 6.30 -19.80 17.73
N VAL A 2 6.76 -18.57 17.47
CA VAL A 2 7.41 -18.16 16.20
C VAL A 2 8.84 -17.75 16.53
N LEU A 3 9.82 -18.26 15.79
CA LEU A 3 11.23 -17.87 15.89
C LEU A 3 11.63 -17.19 14.59
N ALA A 4 12.08 -15.94 14.66
CA ALA A 4 12.47 -15.14 13.51
C ALA A 4 13.96 -14.77 13.61
N ASP A 5 14.81 -15.53 12.94
CA ASP A 5 16.24 -15.19 12.79
C ASP A 5 16.40 -14.10 11.73
N THR A 6 16.67 -12.88 12.17
CA THR A 6 16.82 -11.73 11.28
C THR A 6 18.07 -11.79 10.40
N GLY A 7 19.05 -12.66 10.73
CA GLY A 7 20.23 -12.92 9.91
C GLY A 7 19.92 -13.71 8.64
N ALA A 8 18.85 -14.52 8.65
CA ALA A 8 18.40 -15.24 7.45
C ALA A 8 18.06 -14.29 6.28
N LEU A 9 17.67 -13.05 6.59
CA LEU A 9 17.33 -12.03 5.60
C LEU A 9 18.54 -11.52 4.81
N ASP A 10 19.78 -11.76 5.26
CA ASP A 10 20.99 -11.32 4.54
C ASP A 10 21.21 -12.08 3.23
N THR A 11 20.55 -13.23 3.05
CA THR A 11 20.61 -14.03 1.82
C THR A 11 19.41 -13.80 0.90
N LEU A 12 18.44 -13.00 1.34
CA LEU A 12 17.23 -12.73 0.58
C LEU A 12 17.53 -11.79 -0.60
N PRO A 13 16.99 -12.04 -1.82
CA PRO A 13 17.12 -11.08 -2.90
C PRO A 13 16.60 -9.71 -2.51
N ILE A 14 17.32 -8.65 -2.88
CA ILE A 14 16.99 -7.28 -2.49
C ILE A 14 15.56 -6.86 -2.87
N ARG A 15 15.05 -7.39 -4.00
CA ARG A 15 13.66 -7.16 -4.45
C ARG A 15 12.65 -7.70 -3.44
N GLU A 16 12.85 -8.92 -2.97
CA GLU A 16 11.98 -9.56 -1.97
C GLU A 16 12.09 -8.88 -0.60
N PHE A 17 13.29 -8.43 -0.22
CA PHE A 17 13.45 -7.65 1.01
C PHE A 17 12.67 -6.33 0.95
N ARG A 18 12.75 -5.60 -0.18
CA ARG A 18 11.95 -4.39 -0.42
C ARG A 18 10.46 -4.70 -0.36
N ALA A 19 10.02 -5.78 -1.03
CA ALA A 19 8.63 -6.19 -1.01
C ALA A 19 8.13 -6.44 0.42
N GLY A 20 8.90 -7.16 1.24
CA GLY A 20 8.60 -7.32 2.67
C GLY A 20 8.63 -6.01 3.47
N TYR A 21 9.51 -5.07 3.11
CA TYR A 21 9.57 -3.75 3.74
C TYR A 21 8.30 -2.92 3.50
N ALA A 22 7.60 -3.09 2.37
CA ALA A 22 6.34 -2.39 2.11
C ALA A 22 5.30 -2.67 3.21
N GLU A 23 5.20 -3.93 3.64
CA GLU A 23 4.34 -4.35 4.74
C GLU A 23 4.77 -3.75 6.08
N LEU A 24 6.07 -3.55 6.28
CA LEU A 24 6.62 -2.92 7.47
C LEU A 24 6.26 -1.43 7.53
N ALA A 25 6.41 -0.71 6.41
CA ALA A 25 5.98 0.69 6.30
C ALA A 25 4.47 0.86 6.49
N LYS A 26 3.67 -0.11 6.02
CA LYS A 26 2.20 -0.12 6.16
C LYS A 26 1.75 0.04 7.60
N TYR A 27 2.40 -0.61 8.58
CA TYR A 27 2.06 -0.44 10.00
C TYR A 27 2.20 1.01 10.47
N GLY A 28 3.25 1.70 9.99
CA GLY A 28 3.46 3.13 10.25
C GLY A 28 2.31 3.99 9.71
N LEU A 29 1.83 3.65 8.51
CA LEU A 29 0.76 4.36 7.82
C LEU A 29 -0.64 4.06 8.39
N ILE A 30 -0.83 2.89 9.01
CA ILE A 30 -2.11 2.47 9.60
C ILE A 30 -2.41 3.25 10.88
N ASP A 31 -1.55 3.10 11.90
CA ASP A 31 -1.79 3.63 13.25
C ASP A 31 -0.51 3.96 14.04
N ARG A 32 0.68 3.95 13.39
CA ARG A 32 1.98 4.22 14.06
C ARG A 32 2.79 5.33 13.38
N PRO A 33 2.34 6.59 13.43
CA PRO A 33 3.01 7.68 12.71
C PRO A 33 4.46 7.91 13.17
N ALA A 34 4.76 7.70 14.46
CA ALA A 34 6.12 7.78 14.98
C ALA A 34 7.04 6.70 14.39
N PHE A 35 6.50 5.49 14.15
CA PHE A 35 7.24 4.42 13.50
C PHE A 35 7.50 4.74 12.02
N PHE A 36 6.51 5.30 11.30
CA PHE A 36 6.74 5.77 9.93
C PHE A 36 7.82 6.85 9.87
N ALA A 37 7.78 7.84 10.77
CA ALA A 37 8.81 8.88 10.86
C ALA A 37 10.20 8.32 11.19
N TRP A 38 10.27 7.27 12.00
CA TRP A 38 11.51 6.55 12.29
C TRP A 38 12.02 5.82 11.04
N LEU A 39 11.15 5.17 10.27
CA LEU A 39 11.51 4.46 9.04
C LEU A 39 12.07 5.40 7.98
N GLU A 40 11.51 6.60 7.83
CA GLU A 40 12.03 7.62 6.91
C GLU A 40 13.51 7.94 7.17
N GLN A 41 13.93 7.89 8.44
CA GLN A 41 15.30 8.21 8.86
C GLN A 41 16.22 6.98 8.89
N ASN A 42 15.66 5.78 9.10
CA ASN A 42 16.44 4.58 9.45
C ASN A 42 16.35 3.44 8.44
N TRP A 43 15.58 3.58 7.34
CA TRP A 43 15.41 2.49 6.37
C TRP A 43 16.74 1.93 5.84
N GLY A 44 17.75 2.78 5.60
CA GLY A 44 19.07 2.32 5.18
C GLY A 44 19.74 1.38 6.19
N GLN A 45 19.57 1.65 7.49
CA GLN A 45 20.09 0.79 8.56
C GLN A 45 19.30 -0.51 8.70
N VAL A 46 17.97 -0.48 8.49
CA VAL A 46 17.14 -1.69 8.43
C VAL A 46 17.64 -2.65 7.35
N PHE A 47 18.01 -2.11 6.18
CA PHE A 47 18.57 -2.88 5.08
C PHE A 47 19.98 -3.39 5.38
N ALA A 48 20.83 -2.56 5.99
CA ALA A 48 22.19 -2.94 6.41
C ALA A 48 22.21 -4.06 7.46
N GLY A 49 21.11 -4.25 8.21
CA GLY A 49 20.99 -5.28 9.23
C GLY A 49 21.26 -4.77 10.65
N GLY A 50 21.43 -5.70 11.58
CA GLY A 50 21.71 -5.38 12.99
C GLY A 50 20.51 -4.81 13.75
N PRO A 51 20.75 -3.96 14.78
CA PRO A 51 19.71 -3.54 15.73
C PRO A 51 18.50 -2.86 15.09
N ALA A 52 18.70 -1.99 14.09
CA ALA A 52 17.61 -1.31 13.40
C ALA A 52 16.66 -2.29 12.69
N ARG A 53 17.21 -3.36 12.07
CA ARG A 53 16.39 -4.41 11.45
C ARG A 53 15.57 -5.16 12.49
N VAL A 54 16.20 -5.53 13.62
CA VAL A 54 15.53 -6.22 14.72
C VAL A 54 14.41 -5.35 15.31
N GLU A 55 14.68 -4.06 15.53
CA GLU A 55 13.70 -3.10 16.03
C GLU A 55 12.49 -2.96 15.10
N ALA A 56 12.75 -2.80 13.80
CA ALA A 56 11.70 -2.67 12.79
C ALA A 56 10.81 -3.91 12.71
N ILE A 57 11.40 -5.11 12.74
CA ILE A 57 10.67 -6.39 12.72
C ILE A 57 9.90 -6.60 14.02
N ALA A 58 10.50 -6.29 15.17
CA ALA A 58 9.84 -6.39 16.47
C ALA A 58 8.63 -5.45 16.54
N GLU A 59 8.75 -4.23 16.00
CA GLU A 59 7.66 -3.26 15.95
C GLU A 59 6.52 -3.71 15.04
N ALA A 60 6.82 -4.26 13.86
CA ALA A 60 5.82 -4.85 12.97
C ALA A 60 5.08 -6.02 13.65
N CYS A 61 5.80 -6.88 14.36
CA CYS A 61 5.21 -7.98 15.14
C CYS A 61 4.29 -7.46 16.26
N ARG A 62 4.72 -6.44 17.02
CA ARG A 62 3.89 -5.79 18.04
C ARG A 62 2.63 -5.17 17.42
N ALA A 63 2.78 -4.44 16.31
CA ALA A 63 1.67 -3.85 15.60
C ALA A 63 0.62 -4.86 15.18
N LYS A 64 1.04 -5.98 14.58
CA LYS A 64 0.13 -7.06 14.20
C LYS A 64 -0.54 -7.71 15.41
N ALA A 65 0.23 -7.98 16.47
CA ALA A 65 -0.30 -8.58 17.69
C ALA A 65 -1.35 -7.68 18.35
N ASP A 66 -1.10 -6.37 18.43
CA ASP A 66 -2.03 -5.40 19.01
C ASP A 66 -3.34 -5.33 18.20
N VAL A 67 -3.27 -5.35 16.87
CA VAL A 67 -4.46 -5.38 16.01
C VAL A 67 -5.24 -6.68 16.17
N VAL A 68 -4.57 -7.84 16.17
CA VAL A 68 -5.23 -9.14 16.34
C VAL A 68 -5.84 -9.27 17.74
N ALA A 69 -5.21 -8.74 18.78
CA ALA A 69 -5.75 -8.74 20.13
C ALA A 69 -7.01 -7.87 20.26
N ARG A 70 -7.12 -6.77 19.49
CA ARG A 70 -8.33 -5.93 19.45
C ARG A 70 -9.46 -6.55 18.63
N ASP A 71 -9.14 -7.34 17.61
CA ASP A 71 -10.13 -7.90 16.66
C ASP A 71 -9.70 -9.27 16.12
N GLU A 72 -9.77 -10.29 16.98
CA GLU A 72 -9.34 -11.65 16.65
C GLU A 72 -10.14 -12.26 15.49
N PHE A 73 -11.45 -11.99 15.46
CA PHE A 73 -12.41 -12.55 14.51
C PHE A 73 -12.62 -11.70 13.24
N GLU A 74 -11.82 -10.65 13.03
CA GLU A 74 -11.83 -9.82 11.81
C GLU A 74 -13.19 -9.16 11.51
N THR A 75 -13.79 -8.56 12.54
CA THR A 75 -15.10 -7.89 12.46
C THR A 75 -15.01 -6.36 12.42
N GLY A 76 -13.80 -5.80 12.59
CA GLY A 76 -13.55 -4.36 12.69
C GLY A 76 -12.10 -4.01 12.37
N ASP A 77 -11.32 -3.65 13.40
CA ASP A 77 -9.98 -3.06 13.31
C ASP A 77 -8.98 -3.85 12.45
N ARG A 78 -9.11 -5.19 12.40
CA ARG A 78 -8.18 -6.02 11.62
C ARG A 78 -8.26 -5.75 10.13
N ALA A 79 -9.40 -5.23 9.65
CA ALA A 79 -9.55 -4.79 8.27
C ALA A 79 -8.55 -3.68 7.89
N LEU A 80 -8.07 -2.87 8.85
CA LEU A 80 -7.10 -1.79 8.59
C LEU A 80 -5.75 -2.32 8.05
N LEU A 81 -5.41 -3.58 8.34
CA LEU A 81 -4.22 -4.25 7.77
C LEU A 81 -4.28 -4.35 6.24
N ASN A 82 -5.46 -4.15 5.64
CA ASN A 82 -5.67 -4.13 4.20
C ASN A 82 -5.40 -2.75 3.56
N LEU A 83 -4.76 -1.80 4.26
CA LEU A 83 -4.28 -0.56 3.64
C LEU A 83 -3.44 -0.89 2.41
N GLY A 84 -3.79 -0.26 1.29
CA GLY A 84 -3.18 -0.52 -0.02
C GLY A 84 -3.63 -1.79 -0.75
N HIS A 85 -4.21 -2.79 -0.06
CA HIS A 85 -4.49 -4.10 -0.64
C HIS A 85 -5.59 -4.07 -1.70
N THR A 86 -6.57 -3.17 -1.58
CA THR A 86 -7.66 -3.08 -2.56
C THR A 86 -7.13 -2.72 -3.96
N PHE A 87 -6.20 -1.77 -4.04
CA PHE A 87 -5.52 -1.44 -5.28
C PHE A 87 -4.44 -2.47 -5.63
N GLY A 88 -3.68 -2.96 -4.62
CA GLY A 88 -2.63 -3.95 -4.82
C GLY A 88 -3.13 -5.24 -5.45
N HIS A 89 -4.19 -5.85 -4.90
CA HIS A 89 -4.79 -7.06 -5.45
C HIS A 89 -5.33 -6.86 -6.87
N ALA A 90 -5.89 -5.67 -7.17
CA ALA A 90 -6.35 -5.36 -8.51
C ALA A 90 -5.18 -5.30 -9.52
N LEU A 91 -4.03 -4.80 -9.09
CA LEU A 91 -2.80 -4.77 -9.91
C LEU A 91 -2.20 -6.17 -10.06
N GLU A 92 -2.17 -6.97 -8.99
CA GLU A 92 -1.72 -8.37 -9.04
C GLU A 92 -2.59 -9.21 -9.98
N ALA A 93 -3.91 -9.04 -9.94
CA ALA A 93 -4.83 -9.67 -10.87
C ALA A 93 -4.62 -9.18 -12.31
N ALA A 94 -4.39 -7.88 -12.50
CA ALA A 94 -4.11 -7.29 -13.81
C ALA A 94 -2.78 -7.77 -14.42
N THR A 95 -1.78 -8.10 -13.60
CA THR A 95 -0.55 -8.74 -14.04
C THR A 95 -0.66 -10.27 -14.11
N GLN A 96 -1.85 -10.83 -13.90
CA GLN A 96 -2.11 -12.28 -13.89
C GLN A 96 -1.22 -13.02 -12.88
N TYR A 97 -0.89 -12.36 -11.77
CA TYR A 97 0.02 -12.88 -10.74
C TYR A 97 1.42 -13.23 -11.26
N ASP A 98 1.86 -12.62 -12.37
CA ASP A 98 3.21 -12.76 -12.88
C ASP A 98 4.21 -12.07 -11.96
N GLY A 99 4.93 -12.87 -11.16
CA GLY A 99 5.95 -12.41 -10.22
C GLY A 99 7.16 -11.75 -10.88
N VAL A 100 7.39 -11.92 -12.19
CA VAL A 100 8.40 -11.13 -12.92
C VAL A 100 7.95 -9.68 -13.02
N ARG A 101 6.66 -9.44 -13.22
CA ARG A 101 6.08 -8.10 -13.36
C ARG A 101 5.81 -7.44 -12.02
N LEU A 102 5.22 -8.18 -11.07
CA LEU A 102 4.78 -7.60 -9.81
C LEU A 102 4.74 -8.66 -8.72
N VAL A 103 5.54 -8.49 -7.66
CA VAL A 103 5.37 -9.29 -6.44
C VAL A 103 4.43 -8.58 -5.46
N HIS A 104 3.84 -9.34 -4.54
CA HIS A 104 2.81 -8.83 -3.62
C HIS A 104 3.18 -7.52 -2.92
N GLY A 105 4.37 -7.44 -2.31
CA GLY A 105 4.80 -6.23 -1.60
C GLY A 105 4.98 -5.01 -2.52
N GLU A 106 5.30 -5.20 -3.80
CA GLU A 106 5.32 -4.13 -4.80
C GLU A 106 3.89 -3.65 -5.11
N GLY A 107 2.95 -4.59 -5.26
CA GLY A 107 1.52 -4.30 -5.42
C GLY A 107 0.96 -3.52 -4.23
N VAL A 108 1.29 -3.93 -3.00
CA VAL A 108 0.92 -3.23 -1.77
C VAL A 108 1.55 -1.83 -1.71
N ALA A 109 2.82 -1.66 -2.08
CA ALA A 109 3.47 -0.35 -2.10
C ALA A 109 2.77 0.64 -3.05
N ILE A 110 2.50 0.23 -4.30
CA ILE A 110 1.72 1.03 -5.26
C ILE A 110 0.32 1.28 -4.71
N GLY A 111 -0.29 0.27 -4.11
CA GLY A 111 -1.62 0.37 -3.53
C GLY A 111 -1.71 1.36 -2.36
N MET A 112 -0.70 1.43 -1.49
CA MET A 112 -0.62 2.40 -0.41
C MET A 112 -0.48 3.82 -0.95
N ALA A 113 0.35 4.03 -1.96
CA ALA A 113 0.47 5.32 -2.65
C ALA A 113 -0.87 5.73 -3.30
N LEU A 114 -1.55 4.80 -3.99
CA LEU A 114 -2.87 5.04 -4.56
C LEU A 114 -3.92 5.36 -3.48
N ALA A 115 -3.92 4.66 -2.35
CA ALA A 115 -4.86 4.91 -1.26
C ALA A 115 -4.67 6.31 -0.63
N HIS A 116 -3.43 6.77 -0.47
CA HIS A 116 -3.14 8.11 0.03
C HIS A 116 -3.54 9.19 -0.99
N ARG A 117 -3.16 9.04 -2.27
CA ARG A 117 -3.60 9.95 -3.36
C ARG A 117 -5.12 10.01 -3.48
N PHE A 118 -5.79 8.86 -3.39
CA PHE A 118 -7.25 8.80 -3.47
C PHE A 118 -7.90 9.46 -2.26
N SER A 119 -7.36 9.26 -1.06
CA SER A 119 -7.82 9.96 0.15
C SER A 119 -7.65 11.48 0.03
N ALA A 120 -6.53 11.95 -0.51
CA ALA A 120 -6.32 13.38 -0.80
C ALA A 120 -7.30 13.92 -1.85
N ARG A 121 -7.56 13.16 -2.93
CA ARG A 121 -8.57 13.51 -3.96
C ARG A 121 -9.97 13.69 -3.36
N LEU A 122 -10.31 12.87 -2.35
CA LEU A 122 -11.57 12.95 -1.63
C LEU A 122 -11.58 14.03 -0.52
N ASN A 123 -10.52 14.85 -0.43
CA ASN A 123 -10.31 15.85 0.62
C ASN A 123 -10.31 15.27 2.05
N LEU A 124 -9.88 14.01 2.21
CA LEU A 124 -9.81 13.33 3.51
C LEU A 124 -8.45 13.50 4.20
N ALA A 125 -7.39 13.73 3.42
CA ALA A 125 -6.01 13.87 3.88
C ALA A 125 -5.29 14.96 3.07
N SER A 126 -4.17 15.46 3.58
CA SER A 126 -3.33 16.42 2.84
C SER A 126 -2.68 15.76 1.63
N PRO A 127 -2.59 16.42 0.46
CA PRO A 127 -1.73 15.98 -0.64
C PRO A 127 -0.27 15.78 -0.21
N ASP A 128 0.23 16.61 0.70
CA ASP A 128 1.60 16.53 1.23
C ASP A 128 1.87 15.19 1.94
N ASP A 129 0.86 14.60 2.59
CA ASP A 129 0.99 13.28 3.20
C ASP A 129 1.16 12.19 2.12
N ALA A 130 0.43 12.30 1.01
CA ALA A 130 0.59 11.37 -0.12
C ALA A 130 1.99 11.50 -0.74
N GLU A 131 2.46 12.73 -0.94
CA GLU A 131 3.82 13.00 -1.45
C GLU A 131 4.89 12.45 -0.53
N ARG A 132 4.72 12.58 0.79
CA ARG A 132 5.65 12.05 1.79
C ARG A 132 5.71 10.52 1.77
N VAL A 133 4.57 9.85 1.64
CA VAL A 133 4.52 8.38 1.47
C VAL A 133 5.21 7.94 0.19
N GLU A 134 4.92 8.60 -0.93
CA GLU A 134 5.56 8.31 -2.22
C GLU A 134 7.06 8.53 -2.19
N ALA A 135 7.51 9.61 -1.56
CA ALA A 135 8.93 9.92 -1.39
C ALA A 135 9.65 8.83 -0.59
N HIS A 136 9.03 8.32 0.49
CA HIS A 136 9.61 7.24 1.27
C HIS A 136 9.68 5.93 0.48
N LEU A 137 8.60 5.52 -0.19
CA LEU A 137 8.59 4.31 -1.03
C LEU A 137 9.66 4.39 -2.12
N ARG A 138 9.78 5.55 -2.79
CA ARG A 138 10.82 5.80 -3.78
C ARG A 138 12.22 5.74 -3.17
N ALA A 139 12.45 6.29 -1.99
CA ALA A 139 13.75 6.28 -1.32
C ALA A 139 14.21 4.84 -1.01
N VAL A 140 13.28 3.98 -0.59
CA VAL A 140 13.53 2.55 -0.34
C VAL A 140 13.80 1.77 -1.64
N GLY A 141 13.34 2.29 -2.78
CA GLY A 141 13.42 1.66 -4.09
C GLY A 141 12.24 0.73 -4.39
N LEU A 142 11.08 0.99 -3.78
CA LEU A 142 9.80 0.35 -4.08
C LEU A 142 9.06 1.10 -5.20
N PRO A 143 8.26 0.40 -6.02
CA PRO A 143 7.36 1.06 -6.95
C PRO A 143 6.21 1.75 -6.20
N TRP A 144 5.72 2.85 -6.76
CA TRP A 144 4.69 3.68 -6.11
C TRP A 144 3.69 4.26 -7.14
N ARG A 145 3.94 4.05 -8.43
CA ARG A 145 3.01 4.33 -9.53
C ARG A 145 2.69 3.06 -10.29
N MET A 146 1.48 3.01 -10.87
CA MET A 146 1.11 1.96 -11.80
C MET A 146 2.04 1.91 -13.03
N ALA A 147 2.60 3.06 -13.42
CA ALA A 147 3.59 3.17 -14.49
C ALA A 147 4.93 2.46 -14.19
N ASP A 148 5.21 2.15 -12.92
CA ASP A 148 6.43 1.44 -12.53
C ASP A 148 6.31 -0.08 -12.74
N ILE A 149 5.11 -0.59 -13.06
CA ILE A 149 4.88 -2.01 -13.35
C ILE A 149 5.33 -2.31 -14.79
N PRO A 150 6.23 -3.28 -15.00
CA PRO A 150 6.65 -3.69 -16.33
C PRO A 150 5.47 -4.21 -17.20
N GLY A 151 5.43 -3.77 -18.45
CA GLY A 151 4.42 -4.15 -19.43
C GLY A 151 3.09 -3.41 -19.27
N ASP A 152 2.20 -3.60 -20.24
CA ASP A 152 0.94 -2.87 -20.27
C ASP A 152 -0.03 -3.33 -19.16
N LEU A 153 -0.76 -2.36 -18.63
CA LEU A 153 -1.90 -2.60 -17.76
C LEU A 153 -3.20 -2.51 -18.57
N PRO A 154 -4.24 -3.27 -18.20
CA PRO A 154 -5.55 -3.10 -18.77
C PRO A 154 -6.13 -1.74 -18.35
N ASP A 155 -7.18 -1.29 -19.04
CA ASP A 155 -7.78 0.02 -18.80
C ASP A 155 -8.40 0.17 -17.40
N ALA A 156 -8.79 1.42 -17.07
CA ALA A 156 -9.33 1.76 -15.76
C ALA A 156 -10.63 1.01 -15.44
N GLU A 157 -11.44 0.71 -16.46
CA GLU A 157 -12.66 -0.08 -16.36
C GLU A 157 -12.36 -1.52 -15.94
N ALA A 158 -11.37 -2.17 -16.56
CA ALA A 158 -10.93 -3.51 -16.18
C ALA A 158 -10.30 -3.55 -14.78
N LEU A 159 -9.49 -2.54 -14.43
CA LEU A 159 -8.93 -2.40 -13.07
C LEU A 159 -10.03 -2.26 -12.01
N LEU A 160 -11.07 -1.45 -12.28
CA LEU A 160 -12.24 -1.38 -11.41
C LEU A 160 -12.96 -2.73 -11.33
N GLY A 161 -13.05 -3.46 -12.44
CA GLY A 161 -13.54 -4.83 -12.48
C GLY A 161 -12.86 -5.74 -11.45
N PHE A 162 -11.52 -5.74 -11.41
CA PHE A 162 -10.77 -6.52 -10.41
C PHE A 162 -11.04 -6.07 -8.97
N ILE A 163 -11.14 -4.76 -8.71
CA ILE A 163 -11.50 -4.22 -7.38
C ILE A 163 -12.88 -4.73 -6.94
N THR A 164 -13.86 -4.74 -7.86
CA THR A 164 -15.23 -5.18 -7.55
C THR A 164 -15.36 -6.69 -7.33
N GLN A 165 -14.45 -7.50 -7.89
CA GLN A 165 -14.43 -8.95 -7.69
C GLN A 165 -13.86 -9.35 -6.32
N ASP A 166 -12.81 -8.65 -5.86
CA ASP A 166 -12.18 -8.88 -4.54
C ASP A 166 -13.13 -8.50 -3.39
N LYS A 167 -13.99 -7.49 -3.57
CA LYS A 167 -14.87 -6.97 -2.52
C LYS A 167 -16.31 -7.45 -2.68
N LYS A 168 -16.88 -7.94 -1.58
CA LYS A 168 -18.35 -8.07 -1.48
C LYS A 168 -18.96 -6.67 -1.58
N VAL A 169 -19.54 -6.35 -2.72
CA VAL A 169 -20.34 -5.15 -2.92
C VAL A 169 -21.60 -5.27 -2.07
N SER A 170 -21.65 -4.56 -0.93
CA SER A 170 -22.88 -4.40 -0.15
C SER A 170 -23.56 -3.12 -0.61
N ARG A 171 -24.82 -3.22 -1.07
CA ARG A 171 -25.65 -2.06 -1.49
C ARG A 171 -25.05 -1.17 -2.59
N GLY A 172 -24.16 -1.71 -3.44
CA GLY A 172 -23.60 -0.98 -4.58
C GLY A 172 -22.39 -0.10 -4.26
N ALA A 173 -21.86 -0.15 -3.03
CA ALA A 173 -20.69 0.62 -2.63
C ALA A 173 -19.49 -0.28 -2.29
N LEU A 174 -18.29 0.26 -2.49
CA LEU A 174 -17.04 -0.43 -2.24
C LEU A 174 -16.51 -0.10 -0.84
N THR A 175 -15.97 -1.12 -0.16
CA THR A 175 -15.25 -0.94 1.10
C THR A 175 -13.75 -0.81 0.84
N PHE A 176 -13.17 0.30 1.28
CA PHE A 176 -11.75 0.60 1.20
C PHE A 176 -11.14 0.82 2.58
N ILE A 177 -9.83 0.65 2.67
CA ILE A 177 -9.03 1.24 3.75
C ILE A 177 -8.40 2.52 3.19
N LEU A 178 -8.87 3.65 3.70
CA LEU A 178 -8.41 4.99 3.33
C LEU A 178 -7.71 5.63 4.53
N THR A 179 -7.28 6.87 4.38
CA THR A 179 -6.50 7.57 5.40
C THR A 179 -6.96 9.01 5.60
N ARG A 180 -6.77 9.53 6.82
CA ARG A 180 -6.87 10.96 7.15
C ARG A 180 -5.52 11.64 7.31
N GLY A 181 -4.44 10.96 6.93
CA GLY A 181 -3.05 11.37 7.10
C GLY A 181 -2.20 10.21 7.62
N ILE A 182 -0.89 10.42 7.72
CA ILE A 182 0.03 9.35 8.15
C ILE A 182 -0.35 8.83 9.54
N GLY A 183 -0.56 7.50 9.64
CA GLY A 183 -0.93 6.83 10.89
C GLY A 183 -2.40 7.00 11.28
N GLN A 184 -3.28 7.36 10.34
CA GLN A 184 -4.71 7.59 10.58
C GLN A 184 -5.58 6.87 9.54
N SER A 185 -5.37 5.58 9.38
CA SER A 185 -6.19 4.76 8.48
C SER A 185 -7.60 4.50 9.03
N PHE A 186 -8.58 4.31 8.14
CA PHE A 186 -9.95 3.99 8.53
C PHE A 186 -10.68 3.19 7.45
N ILE A 187 -11.77 2.51 7.85
CA ILE A 187 -12.64 1.74 6.95
C ILE A 187 -13.67 2.69 6.31
N ALA A 188 -13.59 2.89 5.00
CA ALA A 188 -14.57 3.62 4.22
C ALA A 188 -15.55 2.63 3.57
N LYS A 189 -16.81 2.58 4.03
CA LYS A 189 -17.80 1.55 3.62
C LYS A 189 -18.66 1.93 2.40
N ASP A 190 -18.58 3.18 1.95
CA ASP A 190 -19.50 3.72 0.93
C ASP A 190 -18.77 4.44 -0.21
N VAL A 191 -17.63 3.91 -0.69
CA VAL A 191 -16.88 4.53 -1.78
C VAL A 191 -17.62 4.31 -3.12
N PRO A 192 -18.02 5.38 -3.84
CA PRO A 192 -18.72 5.24 -5.11
C PRO A 192 -17.78 4.68 -6.19
N PRO A 193 -18.18 3.62 -6.94
CA PRO A 193 -17.38 3.09 -8.04
C PRO A 193 -17.02 4.14 -9.10
N SER A 194 -17.86 5.16 -9.30
CA SER A 194 -17.60 6.28 -10.21
C SER A 194 -16.39 7.13 -9.80
N GLU A 195 -16.20 7.36 -8.50
CA GLU A 195 -15.03 8.09 -7.98
C GLU A 195 -13.76 7.28 -8.14
N VAL A 196 -13.85 5.97 -7.89
CA VAL A 196 -12.73 5.05 -8.11
C VAL A 196 -12.35 5.02 -9.60
N LEU A 197 -13.33 4.91 -10.50
CA LEU A 197 -13.08 4.93 -11.94
C LEU A 197 -12.42 6.24 -12.40
N ALA A 198 -12.94 7.39 -11.95
CA ALA A 198 -12.38 8.69 -12.29
C ALA A 198 -10.93 8.82 -11.80
N PHE A 199 -10.65 8.32 -10.59
CA PHE A 199 -9.30 8.29 -10.03
C PHE A 199 -8.35 7.37 -10.80
N LEU A 200 -8.80 6.15 -11.14
CA LEU A 200 -8.02 5.19 -11.92
C LEU A 200 -7.68 5.76 -13.29
N LYS A 201 -8.62 6.44 -13.97
CA LYS A 201 -8.38 7.08 -15.27
C LYS A 201 -7.25 8.12 -15.23
N VAL A 202 -7.16 8.91 -14.17
CA VAL A 202 -6.10 9.93 -14.02
C VAL A 202 -4.77 9.28 -13.59
N SER A 203 -4.83 8.21 -12.81
CA SER A 203 -3.63 7.53 -12.30
C SER A 203 -3.01 6.57 -13.33
N HIS A 204 -3.78 6.17 -14.35
CA HIS A 204 -3.37 5.19 -15.37
C HIS A 204 -2.26 5.75 -16.28
N PRO A 205 -1.19 4.98 -16.57
CA PRO A 205 -0.06 5.45 -17.38
C PRO A 205 -0.44 5.86 -18.82
N GLY A 206 -1.57 5.36 -19.34
CA GLY A 206 -2.04 5.61 -20.71
C GLY A 206 -2.69 6.97 -20.99
N ARG A 207 -2.75 7.91 -20.03
CA ARG A 207 -3.28 9.27 -20.23
C ARG A 207 -2.26 10.36 -19.91
N LEU A 208 -1.32 10.57 -20.82
CA LEU A 208 -0.83 11.92 -21.09
C LEU A 208 -1.71 12.50 -22.20
N GLU A 209 -2.88 13.05 -21.83
CA GLU A 209 -3.54 14.00 -22.71
C GLU A 209 -2.68 15.27 -22.74
N VAL A 210 -1.96 15.43 -23.85
CA VAL A 210 -1.37 16.70 -24.26
C VAL A 210 -2.50 17.74 -24.32
N SER A 211 -2.57 18.63 -23.34
CA SER A 211 -3.29 19.90 -23.49
C SER A 211 -2.48 21.04 -22.86
N HIS A 212 -1.71 21.71 -23.70
CA HIS A 212 -1.47 23.14 -23.55
C HIS A 212 -2.21 23.81 -24.71
N PRO A 213 -3.31 24.53 -24.47
CA PRO A 213 -3.76 25.52 -25.43
C PRO A 213 -2.85 26.75 -25.32
N ARG A 214 -2.56 27.31 -26.49
CA ARG A 214 -1.71 28.47 -26.74
C ARG A 214 -2.25 29.75 -26.11
#